data_AF-A0A348W8G8-F1
#
_entry.id   AF-A0A348W8G8-F1
#
_cell.length_a   1.000
_cell.length_b   1.000
_cell.length_c   1.000
_cell.angle_alpha   90.00
_cell.angle_beta   90.00
_cell.angle_gamma   90.00
#
_symmetry.space_group_name_H-M   'P 1'
#
loop_
_entity.id
_entity.type
_entity.pdbx_description
1 polymer ?
#
loop_
_entity_poly.entity_id
_entity_poly.type
_entity_poly.pdbx_seq_one_letter_code
_entity_poly.pdbx_strand_id
1 'polypeptide(L)'
;MAAIETLRAGYDGFLIQGAGMQNNTQVIQTAPTGAYTSSTYTGYGNTMTGHSTTSYTGGGPMILGSYDQRLVVRMVKRNEQLFKQAVDARQYLGADWQELVKSGINTCT
;
A
#
# COMPACT_ATOMS: atom_id res chain seq x y z
N MET A 1 8.39 16.00 5.68
CA MET A 1 7.77 17.23 5.10
C MET A 1 6.69 17.85 5.97
N ALA A 2 6.40 17.32 7.16
CA ALA A 2 5.40 17.89 8.07
C ALA A 2 5.80 19.27 8.63
N ALA A 3 7.10 19.49 8.92
CA ALA A 3 7.59 20.72 9.55
C ALA A 3 7.34 22.01 8.72
N ILE A 4 7.56 21.93 7.41
CA ILE A 4 7.35 23.07 6.49
C ILE A 4 5.86 23.38 6.37
N GLU A 5 5.03 22.35 6.25
CA GLU A 5 3.60 22.50 6.11
C GLU A 5 2.94 23.00 7.40
N THR A 6 3.46 22.62 8.58
CA THR A 6 3.03 23.22 9.85
C THR A 6 3.25 24.73 9.89
N LEU A 7 4.42 25.20 9.50
CA LEU A 7 4.73 26.63 9.51
C LEU A 7 3.91 27.39 8.46
N ARG A 8 3.70 26.80 7.26
CA ARG A 8 2.83 27.37 6.22
C ARG A 8 1.37 27.47 6.65
N ALA A 9 0.89 26.47 7.38
CA ALA A 9 -0.47 26.46 7.92
C ALA A 9 -0.66 27.37 9.15
N GLY A 10 0.40 28.04 9.63
CA GLY A 10 0.33 28.97 10.76
C GLY A 10 0.39 28.31 12.13
N TYR A 11 0.92 27.09 12.21
CA TYR A 11 1.17 26.35 13.45
C TYR A 11 2.66 26.32 13.78
N ASP A 12 2.99 26.12 15.05
CA ASP A 12 4.37 26.21 15.54
C ASP A 12 5.05 24.84 15.69
N GLY A 13 4.27 23.76 15.79
CA GLY A 13 4.81 22.42 15.96
C GLY A 13 3.87 21.33 15.44
N PHE A 14 4.39 20.13 15.28
CA PHE A 14 3.60 18.95 14.89
C PHE A 14 3.87 17.75 15.79
N LEU A 15 2.85 16.90 15.87
CA LEU A 15 2.85 15.60 16.50
C LEU A 15 2.47 14.54 15.46
N ILE A 16 3.28 13.50 15.33
CA ILE A 16 2.91 12.33 14.53
C ILE A 16 2.04 11.44 15.42
N GLN A 17 0.72 11.49 15.21
CA GLN A 17 -0.25 10.76 16.05
C GLN A 17 -0.36 9.29 15.64
N GLY A 18 0.06 8.94 14.42
CA GLY A 18 0.16 7.56 13.99
C GLY A 18 0.65 7.44 12.55
N ALA A 19 1.42 6.38 12.31
CA ALA A 19 1.78 5.90 10.99
C ALA A 19 1.24 4.48 10.85
N GLY A 20 0.39 4.26 9.85
CA GLY A 20 -0.18 2.96 9.53
C GLY A 20 0.19 2.58 8.11
N MET A 21 0.61 1.34 7.91
CA MET A 21 0.81 0.76 6.59
C MET A 21 -0.07 -0.47 6.49
N GLN A 22 -0.92 -0.53 5.48
CA GLN A 22 -1.78 -1.68 5.21
C GLN A 22 -1.42 -2.22 3.82
N ASN A 23 -1.12 -3.51 3.77
CA ASN A 23 -0.94 -4.21 2.51
C ASN A 23 -2.19 -5.06 2.26
N ASN A 24 -2.92 -4.74 1.20
CA ASN A 24 -4.11 -5.48 0.79
C ASN A 24 -3.92 -6.17 -0.57
N THR A 25 -2.67 -6.53 -0.91
CA THR A 25 -2.38 -7.30 -2.14
C THR A 25 -2.92 -8.72 -2.00
N GLN A 26 -3.78 -9.11 -2.92
CA GLN A 26 -4.33 -10.46 -3.08
C GLN A 26 -3.98 -11.00 -4.46
N VAL A 27 -3.69 -12.29 -4.53
CA VAL A 27 -3.50 -13.00 -5.79
C VAL A 27 -4.81 -13.67 -6.14
N ILE A 28 -5.40 -13.28 -7.27
CA ILE A 28 -6.62 -13.88 -7.79
C ILE A 28 -6.27 -14.59 -9.10
N GLN A 29 -6.76 -15.81 -9.28
CA GLN A 29 -6.59 -16.53 -10.53
C GLN A 29 -7.59 -15.97 -11.55
N THR A 30 -7.10 -15.50 -12.70
CA THR A 30 -7.96 -14.84 -13.70
C THR A 30 -8.77 -15.90 -14.46
N ALA A 31 -10.08 -15.75 -14.59
CA ALA A 31 -10.89 -16.65 -15.43
C ALA A 31 -10.67 -16.35 -16.93
N PRO A 32 -10.84 -17.32 -17.84
CA PRO A 32 -11.40 -18.66 -17.61
C PRO A 32 -10.33 -19.68 -17.21
N THR A 33 -10.67 -20.51 -16.22
CA THR A 33 -10.00 -21.77 -15.93
C THR A 33 -10.88 -22.89 -16.49
N GLY A 34 -10.34 -23.67 -17.42
CA GLY A 34 -11.00 -24.80 -18.05
C GLY A 34 -10.30 -26.10 -17.66
N ALA A 35 -11.07 -27.13 -17.34
CA ALA A 35 -10.56 -28.49 -17.20
C ALA A 35 -11.05 -29.31 -18.39
N TYR A 36 -10.12 -29.84 -19.18
CA TYR A 36 -10.43 -30.76 -20.27
C TYR A 36 -9.97 -32.15 -19.87
N THR A 37 -10.93 -33.07 -19.70
CA THR A 37 -10.63 -34.48 -19.44
C THR A 37 -10.84 -35.26 -20.72
N SER A 38 -9.76 -35.82 -21.28
CA SER A 38 -9.84 -36.81 -22.35
C SER A 38 -9.65 -38.20 -21.74
N SER A 39 -10.50 -39.14 -22.14
CA SER A 39 -10.41 -40.54 -21.69
C SER A 39 -10.30 -41.45 -22.89
N THR A 40 -9.39 -42.40 -22.82
CA THR A 40 -9.27 -43.50 -23.78
C THR A 40 -9.49 -44.81 -23.04
N TYR A 41 -10.40 -45.62 -23.54
CA TYR A 41 -10.68 -46.95 -23.01
C TYR A 41 -10.39 -47.97 -24.10
N THR A 42 -9.82 -49.10 -23.71
CA THR A 42 -9.61 -50.24 -24.62
C THR A 42 -9.98 -51.51 -23.88
N GLY A 43 -10.93 -52.24 -24.44
CA GLY A 43 -11.44 -53.49 -23.88
C GLY A 43 -11.19 -54.66 -24.82
N TYR A 44 -10.70 -55.77 -24.28
CA TYR A 44 -10.58 -57.04 -25.00
C TYR A 44 -11.04 -58.17 -24.08
N GLY A 45 -12.06 -58.93 -24.51
CA GLY A 45 -12.74 -59.92 -23.68
C GLY A 45 -13.44 -59.30 -22.47
N ASN A 46 -13.31 -59.93 -21.30
CA ASN A 46 -13.91 -59.46 -20.03
C ASN A 46 -13.08 -58.43 -19.26
N THR A 47 -11.97 -57.95 -19.82
CA THR A 47 -11.07 -56.98 -19.18
C THR A 47 -11.09 -55.65 -19.90
N MET A 48 -11.44 -54.59 -19.18
CA MET A 48 -11.39 -53.20 -19.64
C MET A 48 -10.29 -52.46 -18.88
N THR A 49 -9.37 -51.85 -19.62
CA THR A 49 -8.38 -50.92 -19.06
C THR A 49 -8.58 -49.56 -19.72
N GLY A 50 -8.65 -48.51 -18.92
CA GLY A 50 -8.83 -47.15 -19.40
C GLY A 50 -7.84 -46.22 -18.73
N HIS A 51 -7.47 -45.17 -19.46
CA HIS A 51 -6.67 -44.07 -18.95
C HIS A 51 -7.40 -42.76 -19.20
N SER A 52 -7.44 -41.92 -18.19
CA SER A 52 -8.03 -40.58 -18.24
C SER A 52 -6.94 -39.57 -17.94
N THR A 53 -6.76 -38.60 -18.83
CA THR A 53 -5.85 -37.48 -18.63
C THR A 53 -6.66 -36.20 -18.53
N THR A 54 -6.58 -35.54 -17.38
CA THR A 54 -7.18 -34.22 -17.16
C THR A 54 -6.12 -33.15 -17.34
N SER A 55 -6.29 -32.26 -18.32
CA SER A 55 -5.48 -31.06 -18.48
C SER A 55 -6.23 -29.83 -17.98
N TYR A 56 -5.58 -29.06 -17.12
CA TYR A 56 -6.07 -27.76 -16.66
C TYR A 56 -5.46 -26.68 -17.53
N THR A 57 -6.30 -25.82 -18.12
CA THR A 57 -5.85 -24.72 -18.98
C THR A 57 -6.48 -23.44 -18.49
N GLY A 58 -5.71 -22.35 -18.47
CA GLY A 58 -6.24 -21.02 -18.23
C GLY A 58 -5.94 -20.43 -16.85
N GLY A 59 -5.99 -19.10 -16.82
CA GLY A 59 -5.82 -18.25 -15.65
C GLY A 59 -4.40 -18.13 -15.10
N GLY A 60 -3.68 -17.11 -15.56
CA GLY A 60 -2.49 -16.61 -14.87
C GLY A 60 -2.87 -15.91 -13.56
N PRO A 61 -1.94 -15.86 -12.58
CA PRO A 61 -2.16 -15.07 -11.37
C PRO A 61 -2.24 -13.58 -11.75
N MET A 62 -3.31 -12.91 -11.33
CA MET A 62 -3.41 -11.45 -11.35
C MET A 62 -3.23 -10.96 -9.91
N ILE A 63 -2.29 -10.04 -9.73
CA ILE A 63 -2.08 -9.36 -8.46
C ILE A 63 -3.05 -8.18 -8.43
N LEU A 64 -3.96 -8.18 -7.45
CA LEU A 64 -4.91 -7.11 -7.23
C LEU A 64 -4.67 -6.51 -5.84
N GLY A 65 -4.81 -5.20 -5.70
CA GLY A 65 -4.74 -4.52 -4.40
C GLY A 65 -3.90 -3.26 -4.43
N SER A 66 -3.77 -2.67 -3.25
CA SER A 66 -3.11 -1.38 -3.04
C SER A 66 -2.14 -1.47 -1.87
N TYR A 67 -1.08 -0.69 -1.94
CA TYR A 67 -0.23 -0.38 -0.80
C TYR A 67 -0.73 0.93 -0.19
N ASP A 68 -1.44 0.84 0.92
CA ASP A 68 -2.01 2.01 1.58
C ASP A 68 -1.10 2.46 2.71
N GLN A 69 -0.60 3.69 2.61
CA GLN A 69 0.16 4.35 3.67
C GLN A 69 -0.68 5.51 4.25
N ARG A 70 -0.95 5.45 5.54
CA ARG A 70 -1.68 6.49 6.27
C ARG A 70 -0.78 7.14 7.30
N LEU A 71 -0.50 8.42 7.11
CA LEU A 71 0.20 9.26 8.09
C LEU A 71 -0.79 10.27 8.68
N VAL A 72 -0.94 10.28 10.01
CA VAL A 72 -1.73 11.28 10.72
C VAL A 72 -0.80 12.24 11.45
N VAL A 73 -0.80 13.49 11.00
CA VAL A 73 -0.05 14.58 11.63
C VAL A 73 -1.03 15.54 12.28
N ARG A 74 -0.86 15.80 13.58
CA ARG A 74 -1.58 16.86 14.30
C ARG A 74 -0.68 18.07 14.42
N MET A 75 -1.12 19.19 13.87
CA MET A 75 -0.45 20.48 14.01
C MET A 75 -0.94 21.16 15.28
N VAL A 76 -0.03 21.79 16.02
CA VAL A 76 -0.31 22.44 17.31
C VAL A 76 0.30 23.83 17.36
N LYS A 77 -0.36 24.74 18.06
CA LYS A 77 0.14 26.10 18.32
C LYS A 77 0.95 26.12 19.62
N ARG A 78 1.87 27.08 19.75
CA ARG A 78 2.75 27.20 20.93
C ARG A 78 2.02 27.44 22.26
N ASN A 79 0.77 27.91 22.20
CA ASN A 79 -0.10 28.15 23.35
C ASN A 79 -0.88 26.91 23.82
N GLU A 80 -0.81 25.79 23.11
CA GLU A 80 -1.50 24.55 23.49
C GLU A 80 -0.63 23.69 24.42
N GLN A 81 -1.25 23.04 25.41
CA GLN A 81 -0.55 22.18 26.36
C GLN A 81 0.13 20.97 25.69
N LEU A 82 -0.40 20.54 24.55
CA LEU A 82 0.16 19.51 23.67
C LEU A 82 1.48 19.93 23.01
N PHE A 83 1.80 21.23 22.95
CA PHE A 83 3.06 21.71 22.37
C PHE A 83 4.29 21.20 23.13
N LYS A 84 4.17 20.92 24.44
CA LYS A 84 5.27 20.35 25.24
C LYS A 84 5.73 18.97 24.77
N GLN A 85 4.87 18.23 24.07
CA GLN A 85 5.17 16.92 23.50
C GLN A 85 5.46 16.99 22.00
N ALA A 86 5.21 18.15 21.38
CA ALA A 86 5.35 18.37 19.95
C ALA A 86 6.77 18.75 19.56
N VAL A 87 7.15 18.45 18.32
CA VAL A 87 8.41 18.91 17.75
C VAL A 87 8.21 20.34 17.24
N ASP A 88 9.00 21.28 17.75
CA ASP A 88 9.01 22.67 17.26
C ASP A 88 9.52 22.67 15.81
N ALA A 89 8.67 23.11 14.89
CA ALA A 89 8.95 23.06 13.47
C ALA A 89 10.08 24.02 13.07
N ARG A 90 10.25 25.14 13.79
CA ARG A 90 11.33 26.11 13.53
C ARG A 90 12.67 25.58 14.02
N GLN A 91 12.67 24.94 15.18
CA GLN A 91 13.89 24.32 15.72
C GLN A 91 14.34 23.15 14.84
N TYR A 92 13.40 22.37 14.31
CA TYR A 92 13.70 21.24 13.43
C TYR A 92 14.27 21.68 12.06
N LEU A 93 13.77 22.79 11.51
CA LEU A 93 14.21 23.31 10.21
C LEU A 93 15.48 24.18 10.28
N GLY A 94 15.89 24.63 11.48
CA GLY A 94 17.07 25.45 11.66
C GLY A 94 16.90 26.88 11.14
N ALA A 95 18.00 27.62 10.96
CA ALA A 95 18.01 29.04 10.57
C ALA A 95 17.35 29.29 9.21
N ASP A 96 17.39 28.31 8.31
CA ASP A 96 16.96 28.43 6.90
C ASP A 96 15.48 28.07 6.71
N TRP A 97 14.70 27.96 7.81
CA TRP A 97 13.29 27.58 7.77
C TRP A 97 12.44 28.46 6.85
N GLN A 98 12.79 29.74 6.71
CA GLN A 98 12.07 30.69 5.87
C GLN A 98 12.26 30.41 4.37
N GLU A 99 13.46 30.02 3.96
CA GLU A 99 13.74 29.66 2.56
C GLU A 99 13.09 28.32 2.21
N LEU A 100 13.17 27.34 3.10
CA LEU A 100 12.55 26.02 2.92
C LEU A 100 11.01 26.08 2.88
N VAL A 101 10.41 27.02 3.62
CA VAL A 101 8.97 27.28 3.56
C VAL A 101 8.57 27.95 2.24
N LYS A 102 9.39 28.87 1.73
CA LYS A 102 9.15 29.58 0.47
C LYS A 102 9.37 28.72 -0.77
N SER A 103 10.41 27.88 -0.78
CA SER A 103 10.74 27.04 -1.94
C SER A 103 9.63 26.04 -2.25
N GLY A 104 8.84 25.67 -1.22
CA GLY A 104 7.93 24.54 -1.31
C GLY A 104 8.70 23.24 -1.55
N ILE A 105 8.02 22.11 -1.43
CA ILE A 105 8.58 20.83 -1.87
C ILE A 105 7.59 20.27 -2.88
N ASN A 106 8.04 20.04 -4.12
CA ASN A 106 7.27 19.26 -5.09
C ASN A 106 7.41 17.79 -4.70
N THR A 107 6.34 17.22 -4.16
CA THR A 107 6.36 15.88 -3.55
C THR A 107 5.90 14.77 -4.48
N CYS A 108 5.63 15.07 -5.75
CA CYS A 108 5.23 14.10 -6.76
C CYS A 108 6.27 14.09 -7.88
N THR A 109 7.01 12.98 -7.99
CA THR A 109 7.70 12.54 -9.21
C THR A 109 7.27 11.12 -9.50
#